data_AF-A0A259U2S8-F1
#
_entry.id   AF-A0A259U2S8-F1
#
_cell.length_a   1.000
_cell.length_b   1.000
_cell.length_c   1.000
_cell.angle_alpha   90.00
_cell.angle_beta   90.00
_cell.angle_gamma   90.00
#
_symmetry.space_group_name_H-M   'P 1'
#
loop_
_entity.id
_entity.type
_entity.pdbx_description
1 polymer ?
#
loop_
_entity_poly.entity_id
_entity_poly.type
_entity_poly.pdbx_seq_one_letter_code
_entity_poly.pdbx_strand_id
1 'polypeptide(L)'
;MHPRPPAVSARLHTAVDPRPRPRPRLWREATEALRQRRGVIRVETLLPDAVEPLAWLAAQDGSEKAFWHGRDDGSCRAALGAADVIEGEDLFARLDEAARALPDGARYLGGLRFDDSMAPEAEWAGFGSGRFVLPRVELVARGDRTVLALNAVASRDTPADLRAALDALTFDAPPLATRLDFPVARLDRPDRERWDEAIASALAAMERGDVQKVVLARRATYRFEEGLDPAALLARLTIAAPEAFHVLLSDGEGRTFVAATPERLVRVEGRRAWTEAVAGTRRKGEGAGALAFRDELAGSEKDRREHAFVRDFISEALAPLASLVAVEAPRQIEAGRVRHLKTPLRAHLRGDVTPLAAMNALHPTPAVGGTPTPEALAAIRDLEGFDRGLYAGPVGWVGRDGAEFAVGIRSGLVCGTDLALYAGAGIVPGSEAEAEWQETEAKLGAFADALGLDA
;
A
#
# COMPACT_ATOMS: atom_id res chain seq x y z
N MET A 1 -51.52 -41.33 41.68
CA MET A 1 -50.62 -40.95 42.78
C MET A 1 -49.30 -41.69 42.59
N HIS A 2 -48.36 -41.11 41.83
CA HIS A 2 -47.03 -41.67 41.58
C HIS A 2 -46.01 -40.52 41.41
N PRO A 3 -44.73 -40.74 41.75
CA PRO A 3 -43.91 -39.77 42.49
C PRO A 3 -43.11 -38.82 41.59
N ARG A 4 -42.80 -37.63 42.12
CA ARG A 4 -41.86 -36.66 41.53
C ARG A 4 -40.42 -37.20 41.58
N PRO A 5 -39.59 -36.96 40.54
CA PRO A 5 -38.15 -37.22 40.61
C PRO A 5 -37.42 -36.13 41.43
N PRO A 6 -36.21 -36.42 41.96
CA PRO A 6 -35.53 -35.56 42.92
C PRO A 6 -34.85 -34.36 42.25
N ALA A 7 -34.76 -33.27 43.01
CA ALA A 7 -34.06 -32.05 42.62
C ALA A 7 -32.55 -32.31 42.52
N VAL A 8 -31.98 -32.05 41.34
CA VAL A 8 -30.52 -32.03 41.14
C VAL A 8 -30.01 -30.68 41.59
N SER A 9 -29.20 -30.71 42.65
CA SER A 9 -28.39 -29.62 43.19
C SER A 9 -27.63 -28.89 42.08
N ALA A 10 -27.98 -27.63 41.83
CA ALA A 10 -27.19 -26.71 41.03
C ALA A 10 -25.84 -26.45 41.72
N ARG A 11 -24.80 -27.19 41.31
CA ARG A 11 -23.42 -26.80 41.58
C ARG A 11 -23.15 -25.58 40.70
N LEU A 12 -22.91 -24.44 41.35
CA LEU A 12 -22.35 -23.24 40.75
C LEU A 12 -21.13 -23.64 39.90
N HIS A 13 -21.30 -23.64 38.57
CA HIS A 13 -20.18 -23.54 37.67
C HIS A 13 -19.54 -22.17 37.91
N THR A 14 -18.41 -22.17 38.62
CA THR A 14 -17.42 -21.12 38.48
C THR A 14 -17.13 -20.98 36.99
N ALA A 15 -17.61 -19.88 36.41
CA ALA A 15 -17.32 -19.51 35.04
C ALA A 15 -15.80 -19.41 34.89
N VAL A 16 -15.21 -20.39 34.23
CA VAL A 16 -13.86 -20.28 33.71
C VAL A 16 -13.98 -19.31 32.54
N ASP A 17 -13.42 -18.11 32.73
CA ASP A 17 -13.24 -17.07 31.71
C ASP A 17 -12.64 -17.69 30.43
N PRO A 18 -13.39 -17.76 29.31
CA PRO A 18 -12.94 -18.47 28.11
C PRO A 18 -12.08 -17.59 27.21
N ARG A 19 -11.76 -16.35 27.59
CA ARG A 19 -10.98 -15.47 26.71
C ARG A 19 -9.48 -15.69 26.91
N PRO A 20 -8.72 -15.83 25.81
CA PRO A 20 -7.28 -16.00 25.92
C PRO A 20 -6.69 -14.78 26.63
N ARG A 21 -5.73 -15.03 27.53
CA ARG A 21 -4.98 -13.98 28.24
C ARG A 21 -3.58 -13.82 27.63
N PRO A 22 -3.41 -13.41 26.35
CA PRO A 22 -2.09 -13.13 25.80
C PRO A 22 -1.48 -11.89 26.46
N ARG A 23 -2.32 -10.96 26.97
CA ARG A 23 -1.91 -9.66 27.53
C ARG A 23 -1.02 -9.77 28.77
N PRO A 24 -1.33 -10.55 29.83
CA PRO A 24 -0.48 -10.61 31.02
C PRO A 24 0.91 -11.21 30.76
N ARG A 25 1.04 -12.10 29.79
CA ARG A 25 2.32 -12.68 29.38
C ARG A 25 3.17 -11.65 28.62
N LEU A 26 2.61 -11.09 27.54
CA LEU A 26 3.25 -10.02 26.75
C LEU A 26 3.70 -8.87 27.65
N TRP A 27 2.82 -8.44 28.55
CA TRP A 27 3.11 -7.38 29.52
C TRP A 27 4.34 -7.69 30.39
N ARG A 28 4.40 -8.89 30.96
CA ARG A 28 5.51 -9.32 31.82
C ARG A 28 6.82 -9.35 31.05
N GLU A 29 6.82 -9.97 29.87
CA GLU A 29 7.99 -10.07 29.00
C GLU A 29 8.47 -8.69 28.55
N ALA A 30 7.55 -7.79 28.18
CA ALA A 30 7.89 -6.42 27.77
C ALA A 30 8.50 -5.61 28.93
N THR A 31 7.92 -5.72 30.12
CA THR A 31 8.42 -5.03 31.33
C THR A 31 9.81 -5.48 31.71
N GLU A 32 10.07 -6.78 31.61
CA GLU A 32 11.40 -7.34 31.86
C GLU A 32 12.41 -6.88 30.80
N ALA A 33 12.01 -6.92 29.52
CA ALA A 33 12.85 -6.47 28.42
C ALA A 33 13.22 -4.98 28.53
N LEU A 34 12.28 -4.12 28.94
CA LEU A 34 12.53 -2.69 29.15
C LEU A 34 13.61 -2.42 30.20
N ARG A 35 13.73 -3.26 31.23
CA ARG A 35 14.74 -3.09 32.29
C ARG A 35 16.15 -3.49 31.87
N GLN A 36 16.28 -4.33 30.84
CA GLN A 36 17.53 -5.02 30.51
C GLN A 36 18.13 -4.55 29.17
N ARG A 37 17.36 -3.90 28.30
CA ARG A 37 17.77 -3.60 26.92
C ARG A 37 17.92 -2.11 26.66
N ARG A 38 18.68 -1.81 25.61
CA ARG A 38 18.75 -0.50 24.95
C ARG A 38 18.15 -0.63 23.56
N GLY A 39 17.56 0.46 23.04
CA GLY A 39 16.97 0.51 21.70
C GLY A 39 15.55 -0.05 21.63
N VAL A 40 15.19 -0.56 20.46
CA VAL A 40 13.85 -1.10 20.18
C VAL A 40 13.70 -2.51 20.75
N ILE A 41 12.57 -2.76 21.39
CA ILE A 41 12.15 -4.02 21.96
C ILE A 41 10.92 -4.50 21.20
N ARG A 42 10.91 -5.78 20.87
CA ARG A 42 9.72 -6.49 20.37
C ARG A 42 9.48 -7.68 21.29
N VAL A 43 8.25 -7.81 21.77
CA VAL A 43 7.77 -9.04 22.41
C VAL A 43 6.55 -9.55 21.67
N GLU A 44 6.39 -10.87 21.62
CA GLU A 44 5.36 -11.50 20.81
C GLU A 44 4.77 -12.74 21.48
N THR A 45 3.49 -13.00 21.22
CA THR A 45 2.82 -14.22 21.65
C THR A 45 1.91 -14.72 20.54
N LEU A 46 1.86 -16.05 20.39
CA LEU A 46 0.88 -16.70 19.54
C LEU A 46 -0.51 -16.50 20.13
N LEU A 47 -1.48 -16.15 19.29
CA LEU A 47 -2.89 -16.17 19.65
C LEU A 47 -3.46 -17.59 19.45
N PRO A 48 -4.29 -18.08 20.38
CA PRO A 48 -4.83 -19.44 20.29
C PRO A 48 -5.91 -19.59 19.21
N ASP A 49 -6.63 -18.51 18.91
CA ASP A 49 -7.66 -18.47 17.88
C ASP A 49 -7.17 -17.62 16.70
N ALA A 50 -7.59 -17.98 15.49
CA ALA A 50 -7.37 -17.17 14.31
C ALA A 50 -8.17 -15.86 14.46
N VAL A 51 -7.47 -14.73 14.36
CA VAL A 51 -8.09 -13.39 14.37
C VAL A 51 -7.90 -12.81 12.98
N GLU A 52 -8.99 -12.38 12.35
CA GLU A 52 -8.93 -11.71 11.05
C GLU A 52 -8.31 -10.30 11.25
N PRO A 53 -7.11 -10.02 10.70
CA PRO A 53 -6.37 -8.82 11.06
C PRO A 53 -7.06 -7.50 10.68
N LEU A 54 -7.77 -7.43 9.55
CA LEU A 54 -8.38 -6.17 9.10
C LEU A 54 -9.61 -5.81 9.95
N ALA A 55 -10.47 -6.78 10.24
CA ALA A 55 -11.61 -6.63 11.14
C ALA A 55 -11.15 -6.29 12.56
N TRP A 56 -10.08 -6.92 13.04
CA TRP A 56 -9.47 -6.54 14.30
C TRP A 56 -9.02 -5.07 14.27
N LEU A 57 -8.31 -4.64 13.23
CA LEU A 57 -7.83 -3.25 13.12
C LEU A 57 -8.97 -2.23 13.10
N ALA A 58 -10.05 -2.54 12.37
CA ALA A 58 -11.23 -1.69 12.30
C ALA A 58 -11.90 -1.51 13.66
N ALA A 59 -11.98 -2.59 14.45
CA ALA A 59 -12.58 -2.57 15.78
C ALA A 59 -11.76 -1.79 16.84
N GLN A 60 -10.49 -1.47 16.57
CA GLN A 60 -9.66 -0.74 17.54
C GLN A 60 -9.99 0.76 17.54
N ASP A 61 -9.99 1.35 18.73
CA ASP A 61 -9.93 2.81 18.88
C ASP A 61 -8.51 3.32 18.59
N GLY A 62 -8.41 4.48 17.93
CA GLY A 62 -7.14 5.14 17.61
C GLY A 62 -7.07 5.60 16.16
N SER A 63 -6.33 6.69 15.93
CA SER A 63 -6.16 7.27 14.60
C SER A 63 -4.96 6.70 13.84
N GLU A 64 -3.89 6.32 14.54
CA GLU A 64 -2.70 5.73 13.92
C GLU A 64 -2.93 4.25 13.60
N LYS A 65 -3.34 3.97 12.37
CA LYS A 65 -3.60 2.62 11.86
C LYS A 65 -2.79 2.36 10.59
N ALA A 66 -2.27 1.15 10.48
CA ALA A 66 -1.67 0.66 9.24
C ALA A 66 -2.07 -0.79 8.96
N PHE A 67 -2.19 -1.13 7.69
CA PHE A 67 -2.43 -2.48 7.22
C PHE A 67 -1.53 -2.77 6.03
N TRP A 68 -0.92 -3.96 6.01
CA TRP A 68 -0.16 -4.46 4.88
C TRP A 68 -0.47 -5.94 4.67
N HIS A 69 -0.92 -6.28 3.47
CA HIS A 69 -1.01 -7.65 3.00
C HIS A 69 -0.14 -7.81 1.76
N GLY A 70 0.92 -8.62 1.89
CA GLY A 70 1.81 -8.95 0.78
C GLY A 70 1.15 -9.91 -0.21
N ARG A 71 1.32 -9.68 -1.52
CA ARG A 71 0.69 -10.52 -2.55
C ARG A 71 1.25 -11.94 -2.68
N ASP A 72 2.53 -12.15 -2.30
CA ASP A 72 3.27 -13.38 -2.65
C ASP A 72 3.45 -14.36 -1.47
N ASP A 73 3.49 -13.87 -0.23
CA ASP A 73 3.88 -14.68 0.94
C ASP A 73 2.74 -14.98 1.91
N GLY A 74 1.53 -14.47 1.61
CA GLY A 74 0.33 -14.60 2.44
C GLY A 74 0.51 -14.00 3.84
N SER A 75 1.49 -13.12 4.02
CA SER A 75 1.70 -12.41 5.28
C SER A 75 0.81 -11.17 5.33
N CYS A 76 0.04 -11.07 6.40
CA CYS A 76 -0.86 -9.97 6.67
C CYS A 76 -0.49 -9.33 8.01
N ARG A 77 -0.46 -8.01 8.04
CA ARG A 77 -0.10 -7.21 9.22
C ARG A 77 -1.12 -6.12 9.43
N ALA A 78 -1.75 -6.14 10.59
CA ALA A 78 -2.55 -5.04 11.10
C ALA A 78 -1.79 -4.36 12.25
N ALA A 79 -1.69 -3.05 12.20
CA ALA A 79 -0.83 -2.25 13.06
C ALA A 79 -1.59 -1.07 13.67
N LEU A 80 -1.45 -0.90 14.98
CA LEU A 80 -2.13 0.13 15.77
C LEU A 80 -1.12 0.93 16.61
N GLY A 81 -1.26 2.24 16.59
CA GLY A 81 -0.44 3.17 17.38
C GLY A 81 1.00 3.26 16.89
N ALA A 82 1.77 4.18 17.44
CA ALA A 82 3.19 4.36 17.14
C ALA A 82 4.07 4.09 18.37
N ALA A 83 5.15 3.33 18.19
CA ALA A 83 6.28 3.25 19.10
C ALA A 83 7.44 4.16 18.66
N ASP A 84 7.59 4.34 17.34
CA ASP A 84 8.50 5.31 16.73
C ASP A 84 7.93 5.82 15.41
N VAL A 85 8.30 7.03 15.02
CA VAL A 85 7.93 7.65 13.74
C VAL A 85 9.17 8.29 13.12
N ILE A 86 9.41 8.00 11.84
CA ILE A 86 10.50 8.57 11.05
C ILE A 86 9.89 9.33 9.88
N GLU A 87 10.12 10.64 9.90
CA GLU A 87 9.62 11.62 8.94
C GLU A 87 10.54 12.86 8.94
N GLY A 88 10.39 13.71 7.93
CA GLY A 88 11.11 14.98 7.79
C GLY A 88 12.48 14.86 7.11
N GLU A 89 13.42 15.71 7.52
CA GLU A 89 14.76 15.78 6.95
C GLU A 89 15.57 14.48 7.18
N ASP A 90 16.46 14.18 6.23
CA ASP A 90 17.32 13.00 6.22
C ASP A 90 16.57 11.67 6.40
N LEU A 91 15.30 11.61 5.97
CA LEU A 91 14.40 10.47 6.16
C LEU A 91 15.07 9.15 5.78
N PHE A 92 15.68 9.07 4.60
CA PHE A 92 16.32 7.85 4.11
C PHE A 92 17.43 7.35 5.02
N ALA A 93 18.34 8.25 5.43
CA ALA A 93 19.46 7.90 6.30
C ALA A 93 18.98 7.45 7.68
N ARG A 94 18.04 8.19 8.28
CA ARG A 94 17.45 7.88 9.60
C ARG A 94 16.67 6.58 9.57
N LEU A 95 15.90 6.33 8.50
CA LEU A 95 15.13 5.10 8.34
C LEU A 95 16.03 3.89 8.13
N ASP A 96 17.09 4.01 7.32
CA ASP A 96 18.08 2.94 7.14
C ASP A 96 18.80 2.61 8.47
N GLU A 97 19.19 3.61 9.25
CA GLU A 97 19.82 3.41 10.56
C GLU A 97 18.86 2.72 11.53
N ALA A 98 17.63 3.24 11.65
CA ALA A 98 16.63 2.71 12.55
C ALA A 98 16.23 1.27 12.17
N ALA A 99 16.04 0.99 10.88
CA ALA A 99 15.69 -0.35 10.39
C ALA A 99 16.76 -1.40 10.72
N ARG A 100 18.05 -1.05 10.61
CA ARG A 100 19.16 -1.95 11.02
C ARG A 100 19.13 -2.24 12.52
N ALA A 101 18.72 -1.27 13.33
CA ALA A 101 18.62 -1.40 14.77
C ALA A 101 17.40 -2.22 15.25
N LEU A 102 16.42 -2.49 14.38
CA LEU A 102 15.20 -3.22 14.75
C LEU A 102 15.48 -4.69 15.15
N PRO A 103 14.73 -5.24 16.13
CA PRO A 103 14.64 -6.68 16.34
C PRO A 103 14.03 -7.39 15.13
N ASP A 104 14.30 -8.69 15.00
CA ASP A 104 13.70 -9.52 13.95
C ASP A 104 12.16 -9.46 14.02
N GLY A 105 11.51 -9.39 12.86
CA GLY A 105 10.04 -9.32 12.73
C GLY A 105 9.41 -7.93 12.98
N ALA A 106 10.14 -6.99 13.61
CA ALA A 106 9.72 -5.59 13.70
C ALA A 106 9.91 -4.89 12.35
N ARG A 107 9.01 -3.97 12.03
CA ARG A 107 8.95 -3.26 10.74
C ARG A 107 8.51 -1.83 10.95
N TYR A 108 9.12 -0.92 10.19
CA TYR A 108 8.50 0.36 9.89
C TYR A 108 7.55 0.17 8.71
N LEU A 109 6.32 0.69 8.81
CA LEU A 109 5.33 0.74 7.72
C LEU A 109 5.10 2.18 7.30
N GLY A 110 4.99 2.44 6.01
CA GLY A 110 4.90 3.81 5.56
C GLY A 110 4.95 3.97 4.05
N GLY A 111 5.14 5.22 3.64
CA GLY A 111 5.27 5.58 2.24
C GLY A 111 6.00 6.90 2.05
N LEU A 112 6.34 7.15 0.79
CA LEU A 112 6.98 8.36 0.32
C LEU A 112 6.07 9.03 -0.71
N ARG A 113 6.10 10.37 -0.75
CA ARG A 113 5.39 11.10 -1.79
C ARG A 113 5.99 10.79 -3.16
N PHE A 114 5.13 10.83 -4.19
CA PHE A 114 5.54 10.65 -5.57
C PHE A 114 6.58 11.69 -6.00
N ASP A 115 6.35 12.94 -5.63
CA ASP A 115 7.25 14.07 -5.86
C ASP A 115 7.27 14.92 -4.58
N ASP A 116 8.44 15.06 -3.98
CA ASP A 116 8.66 15.83 -2.74
C ASP A 116 9.30 17.20 -3.01
N SER A 117 9.45 17.60 -4.28
CA SER A 117 10.02 18.90 -4.66
C SER A 117 9.14 20.09 -4.31
N MET A 118 7.84 19.84 -4.09
CA MET A 118 6.84 20.84 -3.71
C MET A 118 6.29 20.54 -2.32
N ALA A 119 5.90 21.60 -1.59
CA ALA A 119 5.19 21.44 -0.33
C ALA A 119 3.89 20.63 -0.54
N PRO A 120 3.52 19.75 0.41
CA PRO A 120 2.31 18.94 0.28
C PRO A 120 1.05 19.80 0.28
N GLU A 121 0.05 19.42 -0.51
CA GLU A 121 -1.30 19.98 -0.37
C GLU A 121 -1.90 19.62 1.00
N ALA A 122 -2.91 20.36 1.45
CA ALA A 122 -3.47 20.22 2.80
C ALA A 122 -3.94 18.79 3.13
N GLU A 123 -4.47 18.07 2.14
CA GLU A 123 -4.89 16.67 2.26
C GLU A 123 -3.72 15.69 2.46
N TRP A 124 -2.49 16.07 2.10
CA TRP A 124 -1.29 15.25 2.26
C TRP A 124 -0.35 15.73 3.37
N ALA A 125 -0.68 16.84 4.05
CA ALA A 125 0.19 17.49 5.02
C ALA A 125 0.69 16.54 6.13
N GLY A 126 -0.17 15.64 6.63
CA GLY A 126 0.19 14.68 7.69
C GLY A 126 1.18 13.58 7.25
N PHE A 127 1.41 13.41 5.95
CA PHE A 127 2.40 12.47 5.43
C PHE A 127 3.77 13.12 5.15
N GLY A 128 3.89 14.45 5.19
CA GLY A 128 5.14 15.16 4.90
C GLY A 128 5.71 14.82 3.53
N SER A 129 7.04 14.74 3.37
CA SER A 129 7.69 14.14 2.19
C SER A 129 7.64 12.61 2.19
N GLY A 130 7.44 12.04 3.37
CA GLY A 130 7.30 10.62 3.62
C GLY A 130 7.25 10.36 5.12
N ARG A 131 6.63 9.24 5.47
CA ARG A 131 6.34 8.90 6.87
C ARG A 131 6.36 7.40 7.06
N PHE A 132 7.12 6.97 8.07
CA PHE A 132 7.30 5.56 8.43
C PHE A 132 7.11 5.35 9.93
N VAL A 133 6.21 4.44 10.29
CA VAL A 133 5.82 4.19 11.68
C VAL A 133 6.23 2.79 12.08
N LEU A 134 6.95 2.67 13.20
CA LEU A 134 7.09 1.42 13.93
C LEU A 134 5.84 1.28 14.81
N PRO A 135 4.95 0.32 14.56
CA PRO A 135 3.69 0.29 15.26
C PRO A 135 3.84 -0.05 16.73
N ARG A 136 2.95 0.46 17.59
CA ARG A 136 2.92 0.08 19.00
C ARG A 136 2.50 -1.38 19.17
N VAL A 137 1.38 -1.75 18.57
CA VAL A 137 0.81 -3.10 18.60
C VAL A 137 0.61 -3.61 17.18
N GLU A 138 0.89 -4.88 16.95
CA GLU A 138 0.71 -5.51 15.64
C GLU A 138 0.08 -6.89 15.77
N LEU A 139 -0.90 -7.21 14.92
CA LEU A 139 -1.25 -8.57 14.58
C LEU A 139 -0.55 -8.97 13.29
N VAL A 140 0.18 -10.07 13.34
CA VAL A 140 0.85 -10.65 12.17
C VAL A 140 0.26 -12.03 11.91
N ALA A 141 -0.47 -12.17 10.82
CA ALA A 141 -1.03 -13.43 10.36
C ALA A 141 -0.20 -14.01 9.22
N ARG A 142 0.07 -15.32 9.28
CA ARG A 142 0.69 -16.08 8.19
C ARG A 142 0.10 -17.49 8.16
N GLY A 143 -0.74 -17.75 7.17
CA GLY A 143 -1.60 -18.93 7.17
C GLY A 143 -2.43 -18.98 8.46
N ASP A 144 -2.43 -20.12 9.12
CA ASP A 144 -3.27 -20.41 10.29
C ASP A 144 -2.72 -19.82 11.60
N ARG A 145 -1.55 -19.15 11.55
CA ARG A 145 -0.85 -18.62 12.73
C ARG A 145 -1.03 -17.13 12.81
N THR A 146 -1.57 -16.66 13.94
CA THR A 146 -1.67 -15.23 14.25
C THR A 146 -0.84 -14.89 15.48
N VAL A 147 0.08 -13.94 15.35
CA VAL A 147 0.95 -13.46 16.42
C VAL A 147 0.53 -12.05 16.81
N LEU A 148 0.36 -11.82 18.11
CA LEU A 148 0.25 -10.48 18.68
C LEU A 148 1.62 -10.02 19.14
N ALA A 149 2.07 -8.88 18.63
CA ALA A 149 3.33 -8.28 18.98
C ALA A 149 3.16 -6.88 19.56
N LEU A 150 4.08 -6.52 20.46
CA LEU A 150 4.17 -5.21 21.09
C LEU A 150 5.59 -4.69 20.89
N ASN A 151 5.72 -3.51 20.28
CA ASN A 151 7.00 -2.83 20.14
C ASN A 151 7.13 -1.70 21.16
N ALA A 152 8.37 -1.45 21.59
CA ALA A 152 8.71 -0.38 22.52
C ALA A 152 10.10 0.17 22.24
N VAL A 153 10.33 1.43 22.58
CA VAL A 153 11.62 2.12 22.53
C VAL A 153 12.08 2.36 23.96
N ALA A 154 13.10 1.62 24.41
CA ALA A 154 13.48 1.55 25.82
C ALA A 154 13.86 2.91 26.44
N SER A 155 14.29 3.87 25.63
CA SER A 155 14.63 5.22 26.10
C SER A 155 13.42 6.14 26.28
N ARG A 156 12.26 5.80 25.74
CA ARG A 156 11.06 6.65 25.72
C ARG A 156 9.88 6.02 26.46
N ASP A 157 9.74 4.70 26.41
CA ASP A 157 8.57 4.01 26.92
C ASP A 157 8.75 3.52 28.35
N THR A 158 7.67 3.67 29.13
CA THR A 158 7.56 3.08 30.45
C THR A 158 6.73 1.80 30.40
N PRO A 159 6.87 0.94 31.43
CA PRO A 159 5.93 -0.15 31.59
C PRO A 159 4.46 0.34 31.61
N ALA A 160 4.13 1.47 32.24
CA ALA A 160 2.75 1.94 32.29
C ALA A 160 2.15 2.18 30.88
N ASP A 161 2.93 2.73 29.95
CA ASP A 161 2.51 3.00 28.57
C ASP A 161 2.18 1.69 27.83
N LEU A 162 3.04 0.68 27.99
CA LEU A 162 2.84 -0.63 27.38
C LEU A 162 1.60 -1.34 27.93
N ARG A 163 1.33 -1.18 29.24
CA ARG A 163 0.14 -1.75 29.85
C ARG A 163 -1.12 -1.07 29.33
N ALA A 164 -1.12 0.26 29.23
CA ALA A 164 -2.24 1.03 28.69
C ALA A 164 -2.54 0.61 27.23
N ALA A 165 -1.51 0.47 26.39
CA ALA A 165 -1.67 0.02 25.01
C ALA A 165 -2.31 -1.37 24.91
N LEU A 166 -1.91 -2.32 25.76
CA LEU A 166 -2.50 -3.67 25.78
C LEU A 166 -3.92 -3.71 26.36
N ASP A 167 -4.19 -2.92 27.39
CA ASP A 167 -5.51 -2.88 28.05
C ASP A 167 -6.58 -2.25 27.12
N ALA A 168 -6.18 -1.29 26.28
CA ALA A 168 -7.05 -0.64 25.30
C ALA A 168 -7.49 -1.53 24.13
N LEU A 169 -6.82 -2.66 23.88
CA LEU A 169 -7.16 -3.53 22.74
C LEU A 169 -8.56 -4.11 22.89
N THR A 170 -9.24 -4.33 21.78
CA THR A 170 -10.42 -5.20 21.69
C THR A 170 -10.14 -6.40 20.80
N PHE A 171 -10.69 -7.56 21.16
CA PHE A 171 -10.69 -8.76 20.32
C PHE A 171 -12.11 -9.19 19.93
N ASP A 172 -13.11 -8.42 20.38
CA ASP A 172 -14.48 -8.57 19.93
C ASP A 172 -14.64 -7.70 18.69
N ALA A 173 -14.28 -8.27 17.53
CA ALA A 173 -14.31 -7.59 16.25
C ALA A 173 -15.54 -8.07 15.46
N PRO A 174 -16.57 -7.22 15.26
CA PRO A 174 -17.66 -7.59 14.39
C PRO A 174 -17.16 -7.76 12.94
N PRO A 175 -17.87 -8.54 12.11
CA PRO A 175 -17.60 -8.58 10.68
C PRO A 175 -17.63 -7.16 10.10
N LEU A 176 -16.66 -6.85 9.22
CA LEU A 176 -16.62 -5.56 8.54
C LEU A 176 -17.91 -5.31 7.76
N ALA A 177 -18.38 -4.07 7.81
CA ALA A 177 -19.57 -3.66 7.08
C ALA A 177 -19.36 -3.93 5.58
N THR A 178 -20.27 -4.68 4.98
CA THR A 178 -20.24 -4.99 3.54
C THR A 178 -20.96 -3.95 2.70
N ARG A 179 -21.73 -3.06 3.34
CA ARG A 179 -22.40 -1.92 2.72
C ARG A 179 -21.67 -0.65 3.10
N LEU A 180 -21.31 0.11 2.09
CA LEU A 180 -20.79 1.47 2.22
C LEU A 180 -21.90 2.42 1.77
N ASP A 181 -21.91 3.62 2.34
CA ASP A 181 -22.83 4.66 1.90
C ASP A 181 -22.52 5.08 0.47
N PHE A 182 -23.52 5.67 -0.18
CA PHE A 182 -23.36 6.20 -1.53
C PHE A 182 -22.83 7.65 -1.46
N PRO A 183 -21.95 8.05 -2.38
CA PRO A 183 -21.50 9.43 -2.47
C PRO A 183 -22.63 10.33 -3.00
N VAL A 184 -22.69 11.54 -2.47
CA VAL A 184 -23.66 12.58 -2.86
C VAL A 184 -23.13 13.48 -3.98
N ALA A 185 -21.82 13.48 -4.23
CA ALA A 185 -21.20 14.27 -5.29
C ALA A 185 -19.87 13.64 -5.76
N ARG A 186 -19.47 13.96 -7.00
CA ARG A 186 -18.16 13.69 -7.58
C ARG A 186 -17.58 14.98 -8.17
N LEU A 187 -16.29 15.21 -7.95
CA LEU A 187 -15.51 16.29 -8.58
C LEU A 187 -14.22 15.73 -9.14
N ASP A 188 -13.94 15.98 -10.43
CA ASP A 188 -12.71 15.56 -11.08
C ASP A 188 -11.70 16.72 -11.19
N ARG A 189 -10.41 16.43 -10.95
CA ARG A 189 -9.29 17.36 -11.13
C ARG A 189 -8.12 16.64 -11.85
N PRO A 190 -7.67 17.10 -13.01
CA PRO A 190 -8.32 18.11 -13.84
C PRO A 190 -9.74 17.69 -14.23
N ASP A 191 -10.60 18.68 -14.48
CA ASP A 191 -11.89 18.42 -15.13
C ASP A 191 -11.67 18.07 -16.61
N ARG A 192 -12.77 17.83 -17.35
CA ARG A 192 -12.65 17.32 -18.71
C ARG A 192 -11.98 18.30 -19.67
N GLU A 193 -12.28 19.58 -19.56
CA GLU A 193 -11.69 20.61 -20.41
C GLU A 193 -10.20 20.73 -20.16
N ARG A 194 -9.79 20.80 -18.89
CA ARG A 194 -8.37 20.86 -18.50
C ARG A 194 -7.61 19.58 -18.83
N TRP A 195 -8.28 18.42 -18.79
CA TRP A 195 -7.68 17.17 -19.24
C TRP A 195 -7.35 17.23 -20.74
N ASP A 196 -8.30 17.65 -21.57
CA ASP A 196 -8.08 17.76 -23.01
C ASP A 196 -6.93 18.75 -23.34
N GLU A 197 -6.84 19.87 -22.61
CA GLU A 197 -5.73 20.84 -22.69
C GLU A 197 -4.37 20.24 -22.26
N ALA A 198 -4.36 19.49 -21.15
CA ALA A 198 -3.17 18.84 -20.64
C ALA A 198 -2.62 17.79 -21.63
N ILE A 199 -3.52 17.00 -22.25
CA ILE A 199 -3.16 16.03 -23.28
C ILE A 199 -2.56 16.73 -24.50
N ALA A 200 -3.19 17.79 -25.01
CA ALA A 200 -2.66 18.55 -26.13
C ALA A 200 -1.27 19.14 -25.83
N SER A 201 -1.08 19.66 -24.62
CA SER A 201 0.20 20.23 -24.17
C SER A 201 1.30 19.17 -24.06
N ALA A 202 0.97 17.99 -23.53
CA ALA A 202 1.90 16.87 -23.46
C ALA A 202 2.33 16.38 -24.85
N LEU A 203 1.39 16.25 -25.79
CA LEU A 203 1.69 15.87 -27.18
C LEU A 203 2.58 16.91 -27.87
N ALA A 204 2.31 18.19 -27.70
CA ALA A 204 3.14 19.26 -28.25
C ALA A 204 4.57 19.23 -27.67
N ALA A 205 4.74 18.86 -26.40
CA ALA A 205 6.07 18.68 -25.80
C ALA A 205 6.82 17.48 -26.41
N MET A 206 6.11 16.40 -26.74
CA MET A 206 6.71 15.26 -27.44
C MET A 206 7.11 15.58 -28.87
N GLU A 207 6.32 16.37 -29.59
CA GLU A 207 6.66 16.83 -30.94
C GLU A 207 7.94 17.68 -30.98
N ARG A 208 8.18 18.47 -29.92
CA ARG A 208 9.44 19.22 -29.75
C ARG A 208 10.63 18.35 -29.33
N GLY A 209 10.36 17.13 -28.86
CA GLY A 209 11.37 16.20 -28.34
C GLY A 209 11.75 16.46 -26.88
N ASP A 210 11.00 17.29 -26.15
CA ASP A 210 11.26 17.64 -24.75
C ASP A 210 11.04 16.43 -23.83
N VAL A 211 10.02 15.62 -24.14
CA VAL A 211 9.65 14.41 -23.39
C VAL A 211 9.26 13.30 -24.37
N GLN A 212 9.51 12.04 -24.04
CA GLN A 212 9.13 10.89 -24.90
C GLN A 212 7.83 10.23 -24.46
N LYS A 213 7.56 10.23 -23.14
CA LYS A 213 6.35 9.72 -22.50
C LYS A 213 6.12 10.51 -21.22
N VAL A 214 4.87 10.87 -20.93
CA VAL A 214 4.48 11.38 -19.61
C VAL A 214 3.22 10.64 -19.17
N VAL A 215 3.14 10.28 -17.90
CA VAL A 215 1.93 9.69 -17.33
C VAL A 215 1.19 10.80 -16.62
N LEU A 216 0.05 11.21 -17.14
CA LEU A 216 -0.81 12.22 -16.51
C LEU A 216 -1.90 11.54 -15.71
N ALA A 217 -2.20 12.09 -14.53
CA ALA A 217 -3.14 11.59 -13.57
C ALA A 217 -4.33 12.53 -13.41
N ARG A 218 -5.40 11.93 -12.90
CA ARG A 218 -6.65 12.58 -12.54
C ARG A 218 -7.07 12.10 -11.15
N ARG A 219 -7.55 13.04 -10.36
CA ARG A 219 -8.14 12.85 -9.03
C ARG A 219 -9.65 12.97 -9.13
N ALA A 220 -10.37 11.89 -8.84
CA ALA A 220 -11.83 11.87 -8.74
C ALA A 220 -12.22 11.86 -7.25
N THR A 221 -12.73 12.98 -6.75
CA THR A 221 -13.14 13.13 -5.35
C THR A 221 -14.62 12.85 -5.20
N TYR A 222 -14.96 11.83 -4.40
CA TYR A 222 -16.32 11.46 -4.03
C TYR A 222 -16.63 11.97 -2.63
N ARG A 223 -17.75 12.66 -2.46
CA ARG A 223 -18.21 13.19 -1.17
C ARG A 223 -19.31 12.33 -0.58
N PHE A 224 -19.22 12.03 0.70
CA PHE A 224 -20.23 11.30 1.48
C PHE A 224 -20.90 12.21 2.50
N GLU A 225 -22.06 11.83 3.03
CA GLU A 225 -22.74 12.59 4.09
C GLU A 225 -22.08 12.37 5.45
N GLU A 226 -21.86 11.10 5.82
CA GLU A 226 -21.35 10.70 7.14
C GLU A 226 -19.89 10.20 7.13
N GLY A 227 -19.26 10.20 5.96
CA GLY A 227 -17.88 9.73 5.75
C GLY A 227 -17.79 8.27 5.35
N LEU A 228 -16.57 7.75 5.31
CA LEU A 228 -16.27 6.40 4.82
C LEU A 228 -15.27 5.71 5.75
N ASP A 229 -15.56 4.49 6.18
CA ASP A 229 -14.59 3.66 6.92
C ASP A 229 -13.52 3.11 5.95
N PRO A 230 -12.24 3.53 6.08
CA PRO A 230 -11.17 3.04 5.22
C PRO A 230 -10.94 1.52 5.31
N ALA A 231 -11.19 0.90 6.47
CA ALA A 231 -11.02 -0.54 6.64
C ALA A 231 -12.13 -1.32 5.93
N ALA A 232 -13.37 -0.82 5.97
CA ALA A 232 -14.48 -1.40 5.22
C ALA A 232 -14.27 -1.27 3.69
N LEU A 233 -13.76 -0.13 3.22
CA LEU A 233 -13.34 0.04 1.82
C LEU A 233 -12.27 -0.98 1.45
N LEU A 234 -11.21 -1.11 2.27
CA LEU A 234 -10.13 -2.06 1.99
C LEU A 234 -10.63 -3.51 1.96
N ALA A 235 -11.56 -3.88 2.83
CA ALA A 235 -12.14 -5.23 2.84
C ALA A 235 -12.94 -5.55 1.57
N ARG A 236 -13.56 -4.56 0.93
CA ARG A 236 -14.20 -4.77 -0.39
C ARG A 236 -13.14 -4.92 -1.48
N LEU A 237 -12.05 -4.17 -1.39
CA LEU A 237 -10.94 -4.28 -2.34
C LEU A 237 -10.22 -5.63 -2.26
N THR A 238 -10.06 -6.22 -1.07
CA THR A 238 -9.45 -7.57 -0.92
C THR A 238 -10.25 -8.66 -1.62
N ILE A 239 -11.57 -8.51 -1.70
CA ILE A 239 -12.44 -9.42 -2.45
C ILE A 239 -12.34 -9.16 -3.95
N ALA A 240 -12.29 -7.90 -4.36
CA ALA A 240 -12.28 -7.50 -5.76
C ALA A 240 -10.93 -7.76 -6.48
N ALA A 241 -9.82 -7.68 -5.75
CA ALA A 241 -8.45 -7.81 -6.27
C ALA A 241 -7.56 -8.66 -5.35
N PRO A 242 -7.87 -9.96 -5.14
CA PRO A 242 -7.17 -10.81 -4.16
C PRO A 242 -5.66 -10.98 -4.44
N GLU A 243 -5.22 -10.81 -5.67
CA GLU A 243 -3.81 -10.87 -6.09
C GLU A 243 -3.00 -9.58 -5.84
N ALA A 244 -3.63 -8.52 -5.36
CA ALA A 244 -2.99 -7.24 -5.10
C ALA A 244 -2.31 -7.18 -3.72
N PHE A 245 -1.37 -6.24 -3.57
CA PHE A 245 -1.01 -5.72 -2.26
C PHE A 245 -2.16 -4.90 -1.70
N HIS A 246 -2.49 -5.10 -0.43
CA HIS A 246 -3.52 -4.31 0.25
C HIS A 246 -2.87 -3.46 1.31
N VAL A 247 -3.05 -2.15 1.19
CA VAL A 247 -2.34 -1.16 1.99
C VAL A 247 -3.35 -0.21 2.62
N LEU A 248 -3.22 0.03 3.92
CA LEU A 248 -3.84 1.13 4.63
C LEU A 248 -2.75 1.84 5.42
N LEU A 249 -2.64 3.16 5.27
CA LEU A 249 -1.70 3.98 6.04
C LEU A 249 -2.43 5.24 6.50
N SER A 250 -2.57 5.42 7.81
CA SER A 250 -3.04 6.68 8.38
C SER A 250 -1.87 7.60 8.77
N ASP A 251 -2.12 8.89 8.79
CA ASP A 251 -1.21 9.90 9.34
C ASP A 251 -1.42 10.13 10.85
N GLY A 252 -2.44 9.51 11.46
CA GLY A 252 -2.82 9.74 12.85
C GLY A 252 -3.64 11.02 13.08
N GLU A 253 -3.93 11.79 12.03
CA GLU A 253 -4.65 13.06 12.06
C GLU A 253 -5.96 13.00 11.25
N GLY A 254 -6.44 11.80 10.92
CA GLY A 254 -7.72 11.58 10.25
C GLY A 254 -7.64 11.49 8.73
N ARG A 255 -6.43 11.43 8.16
CA ARG A 255 -6.22 11.10 6.75
C ARG A 255 -5.75 9.66 6.62
N THR A 256 -6.31 8.93 5.66
CA THR A 256 -5.98 7.50 5.46
C THR A 256 -5.83 7.19 3.99
N PHE A 257 -4.62 6.80 3.60
CA PHE A 257 -4.34 6.25 2.28
C PHE A 257 -4.75 4.77 2.23
N VAL A 258 -5.45 4.38 1.17
CA VAL A 258 -5.89 3.00 0.94
C VAL A 258 -5.50 2.58 -0.48
N ALA A 259 -4.93 1.39 -0.65
CA ALA A 259 -4.58 0.87 -1.97
C ALA A 259 -4.81 -0.64 -2.11
N ALA A 260 -5.15 -1.03 -3.33
CA ALA A 260 -5.15 -2.42 -3.81
C ALA A 260 -4.26 -2.50 -5.06
N THR A 261 -2.95 -2.39 -4.83
CA THR A 261 -1.96 -2.20 -5.89
C THR A 261 -1.42 -3.53 -6.41
N PRO A 262 -1.40 -3.78 -7.73
CA PRO A 262 -0.86 -5.01 -8.29
C PRO A 262 0.67 -4.99 -8.44
N GLU A 263 1.29 -3.81 -8.37
CA GLU A 263 2.66 -3.58 -8.85
C GLU A 263 3.67 -3.49 -7.71
N ARG A 264 4.65 -4.39 -7.73
CA ARG A 264 5.81 -4.31 -6.83
C ARG A 264 6.81 -3.31 -7.41
N LEU A 265 7.20 -2.32 -6.61
CA LEU A 265 8.35 -1.47 -6.93
C LEU A 265 9.64 -2.25 -6.71
N VAL A 266 9.87 -2.73 -5.47
CA VAL A 266 11.02 -3.56 -5.14
C VAL A 266 10.78 -4.37 -3.87
N ARG A 267 11.27 -5.60 -3.84
CA ARG A 267 11.47 -6.39 -2.62
C ARG A 267 12.95 -6.65 -2.46
N VAL A 268 13.49 -6.45 -1.27
CA VAL A 268 14.89 -6.70 -0.93
C VAL A 268 14.96 -7.64 0.25
N GLU A 269 15.72 -8.72 0.12
CA GLU A 269 16.04 -9.64 1.22
C GLU A 269 17.53 -9.94 1.23
N GLY A 270 18.20 -9.54 2.31
CA GLY A 270 19.66 -9.51 2.36
C GLY A 270 20.21 -8.70 1.18
N ARG A 271 20.88 -9.37 0.24
CA ARG A 271 21.46 -8.74 -0.97
C ARG A 271 20.70 -9.05 -2.26
N ARG A 272 19.54 -9.69 -2.18
CA ARG A 272 18.74 -10.03 -3.36
C ARG A 272 17.62 -9.00 -3.49
N ALA A 273 17.48 -8.42 -4.67
CA ALA A 273 16.36 -7.55 -5.00
C ALA A 273 15.51 -8.18 -6.10
N TRP A 274 14.20 -8.03 -6.00
CA TRP A 274 13.22 -8.44 -6.99
C TRP A 274 12.35 -7.24 -7.35
N THR A 275 12.15 -7.04 -8.64
CA THR A 275 11.27 -6.00 -9.20
C THR A 275 10.67 -6.53 -10.50
N GLU A 276 9.84 -5.72 -11.15
CA GLU A 276 9.11 -6.10 -12.34
C GLU A 276 8.85 -4.89 -13.23
N ALA A 277 9.11 -5.05 -14.51
CA ALA A 277 8.54 -4.16 -15.52
C ALA A 277 7.12 -4.64 -15.80
N VAL A 278 6.14 -3.77 -15.54
CA VAL A 278 4.73 -4.01 -15.86
C VAL A 278 4.26 -2.85 -16.74
N ALA A 279 3.85 -3.16 -17.97
CA ALA A 279 3.27 -2.20 -18.89
C ALA A 279 2.42 -2.92 -19.93
N GLY A 280 1.61 -2.16 -20.65
CA GLY A 280 0.69 -2.69 -21.65
C GLY A 280 -0.49 -3.42 -21.02
N THR A 281 -1.69 -2.95 -21.31
CA THR A 281 -2.92 -3.45 -20.66
C THR A 281 -3.94 -3.82 -21.72
N ARG A 282 -4.54 -5.01 -21.59
CA ARG A 282 -5.76 -5.36 -22.32
C ARG A 282 -6.81 -5.91 -21.38
N ARG A 283 -8.07 -5.87 -21.81
CA ARG A 283 -9.14 -6.60 -21.13
C ARG A 283 -8.81 -8.09 -21.16
N LYS A 284 -9.08 -8.79 -20.06
CA LYS A 284 -8.91 -10.25 -20.00
C LYS A 284 -9.82 -10.95 -21.02
N GLY A 285 -11.05 -10.46 -21.17
CA GLY A 285 -12.08 -11.06 -22.02
C GLY A 285 -12.55 -12.44 -21.55
N GLU A 286 -13.53 -13.00 -22.25
CA GLU A 286 -14.04 -14.36 -22.02
C GLU A 286 -14.22 -15.08 -23.35
N GLY A 287 -14.15 -16.42 -23.33
CA GLY A 287 -14.32 -17.26 -24.53
C GLY A 287 -13.36 -16.89 -25.66
N ALA A 288 -13.90 -16.71 -26.88
CA ALA A 288 -13.11 -16.33 -28.05
C ALA A 288 -12.48 -14.92 -27.94
N GLY A 289 -13.11 -14.01 -27.20
CA GLY A 289 -12.60 -12.65 -26.97
C GLY A 289 -11.30 -12.65 -26.15
N ALA A 290 -11.12 -13.62 -25.25
CA ALA A 290 -9.90 -13.74 -24.46
C ALA A 290 -8.66 -14.06 -25.31
N LEU A 291 -8.82 -14.89 -26.36
CA LEU A 291 -7.74 -15.19 -27.31
C LEU A 291 -7.40 -13.96 -28.16
N ALA A 292 -8.42 -13.22 -28.63
CA ALA A 292 -8.22 -12.00 -29.41
C ALA A 292 -7.46 -10.93 -28.62
N PHE A 293 -7.86 -10.62 -27.38
CA PHE A 293 -7.17 -9.62 -26.55
C PHE A 293 -5.75 -10.05 -26.17
N ARG A 294 -5.52 -11.34 -25.95
CA ARG A 294 -4.17 -11.89 -25.72
C ARG A 294 -3.26 -11.64 -26.91
N ASP A 295 -3.75 -11.98 -28.10
CA ASP A 295 -2.97 -11.90 -29.33
C ASP A 295 -2.76 -10.44 -29.74
N GLU A 296 -3.73 -9.55 -29.44
CA GLU A 296 -3.60 -8.10 -29.60
C GLU A 296 -2.52 -7.51 -28.69
N LEU A 297 -2.52 -7.84 -27.39
CA LEU A 297 -1.46 -7.40 -26.47
C LEU A 297 -0.08 -7.92 -26.91
N ALA A 298 -0.04 -9.18 -27.37
CA ALA A 298 1.20 -9.76 -27.89
C ALA A 298 1.67 -9.05 -29.16
N GLY A 299 0.76 -8.64 -30.04
CA GLY A 299 1.02 -8.02 -31.34
C GLY A 299 1.28 -6.51 -31.32
N SER A 300 0.85 -5.80 -30.27
CA SER A 300 0.93 -4.34 -30.20
C SER A 300 2.35 -3.81 -30.08
N GLU A 301 2.82 -3.10 -31.12
CA GLU A 301 4.10 -2.41 -31.10
C GLU A 301 4.15 -1.27 -30.06
N LYS A 302 3.02 -0.56 -29.87
CA LYS A 302 2.87 0.49 -28.84
C LYS A 302 3.16 -0.08 -27.45
N ASP A 303 2.45 -1.14 -27.06
CA ASP A 303 2.56 -1.74 -25.73
C ASP A 303 3.95 -2.36 -25.51
N ARG A 304 4.55 -3.01 -26.54
CA ARG A 304 5.92 -3.52 -26.44
C ARG A 304 6.95 -2.41 -26.26
N ARG A 305 6.79 -1.28 -26.95
CA ARG A 305 7.68 -0.11 -26.80
C ARG A 305 7.54 0.51 -25.42
N GLU A 306 6.31 0.65 -24.94
CA GLU A 306 6.04 1.14 -23.59
C GLU A 306 6.68 0.22 -22.52
N HIS A 307 6.53 -1.09 -22.70
CA HIS A 307 7.14 -2.09 -21.83
C HIS A 307 8.66 -2.07 -21.85
N ALA A 308 9.27 -1.84 -23.01
CA ALA A 308 10.72 -1.72 -23.14
C ALA A 308 11.25 -0.54 -22.32
N PHE A 309 10.59 0.63 -22.34
CA PHE A 309 11.00 1.78 -21.54
C PHE A 309 11.10 1.45 -20.05
N VAL A 310 10.11 0.73 -19.51
CA VAL A 310 10.09 0.36 -18.09
C VAL A 310 11.20 -0.66 -17.78
N ARG A 311 11.35 -1.69 -18.61
CA ARG A 311 12.39 -2.73 -18.44
C ARG A 311 13.79 -2.15 -18.48
N ASP A 312 14.05 -1.28 -19.45
CA ASP A 312 15.38 -0.72 -19.70
C ASP A 312 15.74 0.26 -18.58
N PHE A 313 14.80 1.12 -18.17
CA PHE A 313 14.96 1.99 -17.00
C PHE A 313 15.33 1.19 -15.72
N ILE A 314 14.58 0.13 -15.40
CA ILE A 314 14.87 -0.67 -14.20
C ILE A 314 16.27 -1.29 -14.28
N SER A 315 16.66 -1.77 -15.46
CA SER A 315 17.97 -2.39 -15.67
C SER A 315 19.10 -1.38 -15.48
N GLU A 316 18.94 -0.18 -16.05
CA GLU A 316 19.90 0.93 -15.95
C GLU A 316 19.99 1.48 -14.53
N ALA A 317 18.86 1.64 -13.83
CA ALA A 317 18.80 2.11 -12.46
C ALA A 317 19.47 1.15 -11.45
N LEU A 318 19.34 -0.18 -11.66
CA LEU A 318 19.94 -1.18 -10.78
C LEU A 318 21.40 -1.51 -11.13
N ALA A 319 21.83 -1.31 -12.38
CA ALA A 319 23.19 -1.57 -12.82
C ALA A 319 24.29 -0.95 -11.92
N PRO A 320 24.20 0.34 -11.50
CA PRO A 320 25.20 0.92 -10.61
C PRO A 320 25.07 0.49 -9.15
N LEU A 321 24.08 -0.33 -8.77
CA LEU A 321 23.83 -0.79 -7.39
C LEU A 321 24.05 -2.30 -7.22
N ALA A 322 24.13 -3.05 -8.31
CA ALA A 322 24.17 -4.50 -8.30
C ALA A 322 25.44 -5.05 -8.97
N SER A 323 25.92 -6.20 -8.50
CA SER A 323 26.96 -6.96 -9.20
C SER A 323 26.39 -7.78 -10.38
N LEU A 324 25.08 -7.99 -10.40
CA LEU A 324 24.36 -8.72 -11.44
C LEU A 324 22.92 -8.22 -11.48
N VAL A 325 22.41 -7.93 -12.67
CA VAL A 325 20.99 -7.74 -12.96
C VAL A 325 20.57 -8.79 -13.98
N ALA A 326 19.60 -9.62 -13.63
CA ALA A 326 19.05 -10.67 -14.47
C ALA A 326 17.63 -10.28 -14.90
N VAL A 327 17.39 -10.28 -16.20
CA VAL A 327 16.09 -9.99 -16.82
C VAL A 327 15.48 -11.32 -17.28
N GLU A 328 14.30 -11.66 -16.77
CA GLU A 328 13.57 -12.86 -17.22
C GLU A 328 12.85 -12.61 -18.55
N ALA A 329 12.30 -13.66 -19.17
CA ALA A 329 11.49 -13.50 -20.37
C ALA A 329 10.17 -12.77 -20.05
N PRO A 330 9.68 -11.88 -20.94
CA PRO A 330 8.35 -11.29 -20.82
C PRO A 330 7.27 -12.37 -20.82
N ARG A 331 6.28 -12.21 -19.96
CA ARG A 331 5.10 -13.07 -19.88
C ARG A 331 3.85 -12.23 -19.65
N GLN A 332 2.71 -12.70 -20.14
CA GLN A 332 1.44 -12.07 -19.83
C GLN A 332 0.92 -12.59 -18.48
N ILE A 333 0.45 -11.69 -17.62
CA ILE A 333 -0.19 -12.01 -16.35
C ILE A 333 -1.62 -11.47 -16.31
N GLU A 334 -2.52 -12.16 -15.64
CA GLU A 334 -3.89 -11.71 -15.41
C GLU A 334 -4.00 -11.11 -14.00
N ALA A 335 -4.69 -9.97 -13.89
CA ALA A 335 -5.03 -9.31 -12.63
C ALA A 335 -6.44 -8.74 -12.76
N GLY A 336 -7.38 -9.25 -11.96
CA GLY A 336 -8.80 -8.93 -12.05
C GLY A 336 -9.37 -9.08 -13.47
N ARG A 337 -9.91 -7.99 -14.01
CA ARG A 337 -10.53 -7.91 -15.35
C ARG A 337 -9.54 -7.62 -16.48
N VAL A 338 -8.25 -7.46 -16.18
CA VAL A 338 -7.23 -7.04 -17.13
C VAL A 338 -6.08 -8.03 -17.21
N ARG A 339 -5.29 -7.86 -18.28
CA ARG A 339 -4.08 -8.61 -18.56
C ARG A 339 -2.94 -7.64 -18.85
N HIS A 340 -1.78 -7.91 -18.27
CA HIS A 340 -0.57 -7.09 -18.41
C HIS A 340 0.59 -7.86 -19.02
N LEU A 341 1.48 -7.16 -19.72
CA LEU A 341 2.81 -7.69 -20.03
C LEU A 341 3.72 -7.44 -18.83
N LYS A 342 4.39 -8.49 -18.35
CA LYS A 342 5.27 -8.46 -17.19
C LYS A 342 6.61 -9.06 -17.50
N THR A 343 7.68 -8.41 -17.08
CA THR A 343 9.04 -8.95 -17.11
C THR A 343 9.64 -8.83 -15.72
N PRO A 344 9.82 -9.94 -14.99
CA PRO A 344 10.53 -9.89 -13.72
C PRO A 344 12.01 -9.60 -13.91
N LEU A 345 12.56 -8.83 -12.97
CA LEU A 345 13.98 -8.59 -12.87
C LEU A 345 14.46 -8.97 -11.47
N ARG A 346 15.67 -9.52 -11.41
CA ARG A 346 16.35 -9.87 -10.16
C ARG A 346 17.71 -9.22 -10.15
N ALA A 347 18.13 -8.69 -9.01
CA ALA A 347 19.45 -8.13 -8.85
C ALA A 347 20.16 -8.67 -7.61
N HIS A 348 21.47 -8.81 -7.70
CA HIS A 348 22.34 -9.05 -6.54
C HIS A 348 23.01 -7.73 -6.15
N LEU A 349 22.49 -7.07 -5.13
CA LEU A 349 22.97 -5.77 -4.66
C LEU A 349 24.40 -5.87 -4.12
N ARG A 350 25.19 -4.80 -4.29
CA ARG A 350 26.50 -4.67 -3.64
C ARG A 350 26.34 -4.56 -2.12
N GLY A 351 27.42 -4.84 -1.37
CA GLY A 351 27.35 -4.95 0.09
C GLY A 351 27.10 -3.64 0.84
N ASP A 352 27.34 -2.51 0.17
CA ASP A 352 27.15 -1.14 0.67
C ASP A 352 25.76 -0.57 0.37
N VAL A 353 24.98 -1.24 -0.51
CA VAL A 353 23.68 -0.75 -0.96
C VAL A 353 22.58 -1.13 0.03
N THR A 354 21.79 -0.13 0.45
CA THR A 354 20.65 -0.32 1.34
C THR A 354 19.38 -0.65 0.57
N PRO A 355 18.38 -1.29 1.21
CA PRO A 355 17.08 -1.50 0.58
C PRO A 355 16.42 -0.19 0.10
N LEU A 356 16.56 0.90 0.86
CA LEU A 356 16.02 2.19 0.48
C LEU A 356 16.76 2.81 -0.71
N ALA A 357 18.09 2.63 -0.81
CA ALA A 357 18.84 3.08 -1.98
C ALA A 357 18.37 2.37 -3.28
N ALA A 358 18.09 1.07 -3.21
CA ALA A 358 17.54 0.32 -4.33
C ALA A 358 16.12 0.78 -4.70
N MET A 359 15.27 1.06 -3.70
CA MET A 359 13.93 1.63 -3.93
C MET A 359 14.01 3.02 -4.56
N ASN A 360 14.86 3.90 -4.03
CA ASN A 360 15.01 5.28 -4.52
C ASN A 360 15.50 5.33 -5.98
N ALA A 361 16.38 4.41 -6.38
CA ALA A 361 16.84 4.34 -7.77
C ALA A 361 15.71 3.97 -8.75
N LEU A 362 14.66 3.30 -8.29
CA LEU A 362 13.55 2.85 -9.12
C LEU A 362 12.36 3.82 -9.12
N HIS A 363 12.32 4.78 -8.20
CA HIS A 363 11.21 5.72 -8.07
C HIS A 363 11.54 7.09 -8.67
N PRO A 364 10.64 7.69 -9.46
CA PRO A 364 9.44 7.10 -10.07
C PRO A 364 9.79 6.27 -11.32
N THR A 365 9.03 5.20 -11.57
CA THR A 365 9.21 4.41 -12.78
C THR A 365 8.60 5.13 -14.00
N PRO A 366 9.05 4.85 -15.23
CA PRO A 366 8.39 5.35 -16.45
C PRO A 366 6.94 4.87 -16.62
N ALA A 367 6.50 3.88 -15.85
CA ALA A 367 5.11 3.41 -15.85
C ALA A 367 4.16 4.38 -15.13
N VAL A 368 4.67 5.21 -14.22
CA VAL A 368 3.88 6.17 -13.43
C VAL A 368 4.34 7.63 -13.52
N GLY A 369 5.58 7.88 -13.92
CA GLY A 369 6.10 9.23 -14.18
C GLY A 369 6.21 9.54 -15.67
N GLY A 370 7.10 8.84 -16.37
CA GLY A 370 7.37 9.05 -17.78
C GLY A 370 8.86 8.93 -18.11
N THR A 371 9.24 9.32 -19.31
CA THR A 371 10.65 9.34 -19.74
C THR A 371 10.91 10.46 -20.76
N PRO A 372 12.06 11.16 -20.68
CA PRO A 372 13.03 11.12 -19.58
C PRO A 372 12.44 11.65 -18.26
N THR A 373 12.89 11.11 -17.12
CA THR A 373 12.23 11.31 -15.83
C THR A 373 12.15 12.77 -15.38
N PRO A 374 13.23 13.59 -15.44
CA PRO A 374 13.17 14.99 -14.99
C PRO A 374 12.13 15.82 -15.76
N GLU A 375 12.10 15.68 -17.07
CA GLU A 375 11.20 16.40 -17.97
C GLU A 375 9.75 15.92 -17.80
N ALA A 376 9.54 14.62 -17.62
CA ALA A 376 8.22 14.07 -17.32
C ALA A 376 7.68 14.59 -15.97
N LEU A 377 8.51 14.69 -14.94
CA LEU A 377 8.12 15.25 -13.64
C LEU A 377 7.85 16.76 -13.70
N ALA A 378 8.57 17.51 -14.53
CA ALA A 378 8.24 18.91 -14.80
C ALA A 378 6.86 19.03 -15.46
N ALA A 379 6.59 18.24 -16.51
CA ALA A 379 5.30 18.22 -17.18
C ALA A 379 4.14 17.81 -16.24
N ILE A 380 4.34 16.82 -15.37
CA ILE A 380 3.34 16.42 -14.37
C ILE A 380 2.96 17.59 -13.45
N ARG A 381 3.95 18.30 -12.91
CA ARG A 381 3.73 19.45 -12.02
C ARG A 381 2.95 20.57 -12.71
N ASP A 382 3.26 20.82 -13.98
CA ASP A 382 2.63 21.90 -14.75
C ASP A 382 1.21 21.55 -15.21
N LEU A 383 0.94 20.28 -15.53
CA LEU A 383 -0.28 19.87 -16.24
C LEU A 383 -1.36 19.26 -15.37
N GLU A 384 -1.02 18.59 -14.26
CA GLU A 384 -2.04 17.94 -13.41
C GLU A 384 -2.77 18.93 -12.52
N GLY A 385 -2.02 19.93 -12.06
CA GLY A 385 -2.52 20.94 -11.16
C GLY A 385 -3.05 20.37 -9.85
N PHE A 386 -2.58 19.21 -9.36
CA PHE A 386 -2.80 18.70 -8.00
C PHE A 386 -1.60 17.89 -7.48
N ASP A 387 -1.45 17.79 -6.17
CA ASP A 387 -0.45 16.94 -5.52
C ASP A 387 -0.88 15.46 -5.46
N ARG A 388 -0.07 14.58 -6.06
CA ARG A 388 -0.30 13.13 -6.02
C ARG A 388 -0.14 12.54 -4.61
N GLY A 389 0.67 13.16 -3.74
CA GLY A 389 0.99 12.62 -2.43
C GLY A 389 1.52 11.18 -2.53
N LEU A 390 0.91 10.23 -1.81
CA LEU A 390 1.29 8.82 -1.87
C LEU A 390 0.83 8.09 -3.14
N TYR A 391 -0.08 8.68 -3.94
CA TYR A 391 -0.47 8.07 -5.21
C TYR A 391 0.73 7.98 -6.16
N ALA A 392 0.95 6.79 -6.72
CA ALA A 392 2.12 6.42 -7.52
C ALA A 392 3.47 6.51 -6.78
N GLY A 393 3.49 6.86 -5.49
CA GLY A 393 4.68 6.85 -4.65
C GLY A 393 5.01 5.45 -4.10
N PRO A 394 6.21 5.23 -3.53
CA PRO A 394 6.56 4.01 -2.83
C PRO A 394 5.74 3.85 -1.55
N VAL A 395 5.08 2.71 -1.37
CA VAL A 395 4.37 2.35 -0.12
C VAL A 395 4.75 0.94 0.32
N GLY A 396 4.98 0.72 1.61
CA GLY A 396 5.31 -0.60 2.12
C GLY A 396 6.02 -0.60 3.46
N TRP A 397 7.02 -1.47 3.61
CA TRP A 397 7.71 -1.66 4.87
C TRP A 397 9.21 -1.82 4.72
N VAL A 398 9.93 -1.49 5.80
CA VAL A 398 11.37 -1.72 5.95
C VAL A 398 11.67 -2.31 7.33
N GLY A 399 12.61 -3.26 7.37
CA GLY A 399 13.06 -3.93 8.58
C GLY A 399 14.53 -4.37 8.47
N ARG A 400 15.06 -4.98 9.52
CA ARG A 400 16.46 -5.44 9.55
C ARG A 400 16.79 -6.46 8.44
N ASP A 401 15.84 -7.31 8.12
CA ASP A 401 15.98 -8.44 7.19
C ASP A 401 15.63 -8.09 5.73
N GLY A 402 15.14 -6.87 5.48
CA GLY A 402 14.78 -6.47 4.13
C GLY A 402 13.81 -5.31 4.07
N ALA A 403 13.26 -5.11 2.88
CA ALA A 403 12.17 -4.17 2.64
C ALA A 403 11.29 -4.68 1.51
N GLU A 404 10.04 -4.24 1.49
CA GLU A 404 9.18 -4.43 0.32
C GLU A 404 8.32 -3.19 0.11
N PHE A 405 8.39 -2.67 -1.11
CA PHE A 405 7.64 -1.51 -1.56
C PHE A 405 6.83 -1.87 -2.80
N ALA A 406 5.57 -1.49 -2.77
CA ALA A 406 4.69 -1.46 -3.91
C ALA A 406 4.61 -0.02 -4.46
N VAL A 407 4.15 0.10 -5.71
CA VAL A 407 3.81 1.40 -6.28
C VAL A 407 2.39 1.76 -5.82
N GLY A 408 2.19 2.95 -5.25
CA GLY A 408 0.93 3.42 -4.67
C GLY A 408 -0.15 3.76 -5.69
N ILE A 409 -0.34 2.93 -6.72
CA ILE A 409 -1.43 3.04 -7.70
C ILE A 409 -2.65 2.24 -7.26
N ARG A 410 -3.79 2.42 -7.95
CA ARG A 410 -5.07 1.81 -7.56
C ARG A 410 -5.35 2.12 -6.11
N SER A 411 -5.42 3.41 -5.82
CA SER A 411 -5.44 3.94 -4.47
C SER A 411 -6.38 5.12 -4.33
N GLY A 412 -6.72 5.41 -3.09
CA GLY A 412 -7.43 6.61 -2.70
C GLY A 412 -6.98 7.15 -1.35
N LEU A 413 -7.38 8.39 -1.09
CA LEU A 413 -7.17 9.08 0.17
C LEU A 413 -8.54 9.40 0.78
N VAL A 414 -8.79 8.87 1.97
CA VAL A 414 -9.95 9.23 2.79
C VAL A 414 -9.56 10.38 3.70
N CYS A 415 -10.31 11.48 3.65
CA CYS A 415 -10.11 12.67 4.48
C CYS A 415 -11.47 13.28 4.85
N GLY A 416 -11.88 13.15 6.12
CA GLY A 416 -13.20 13.59 6.57
C GLY A 416 -14.31 12.84 5.83
N THR A 417 -15.12 13.57 5.07
CA THR A 417 -16.21 12.99 4.27
C THR A 417 -15.87 12.79 2.80
N ASP A 418 -14.62 13.05 2.40
CA ASP A 418 -14.17 12.93 1.01
C ASP A 418 -13.29 11.69 0.81
N LEU A 419 -13.50 10.98 -0.29
CA LEU A 419 -12.61 9.95 -0.85
C LEU A 419 -12.06 10.47 -2.18
N ALA A 420 -10.78 10.79 -2.22
CA ALA A 420 -10.08 11.11 -3.46
C ALA A 420 -9.50 9.84 -4.07
N LEU A 421 -9.97 9.44 -5.24
CA LEU A 421 -9.42 8.33 -6.02
C LEU A 421 -8.49 8.84 -7.11
N TYR A 422 -7.43 8.08 -7.41
CA TYR A 422 -6.42 8.50 -8.37
C TYR A 422 -6.24 7.47 -9.49
N ALA A 423 -6.18 7.95 -10.72
CA ALA A 423 -5.86 7.14 -11.89
C ALA A 423 -5.07 7.97 -12.90
N GLY A 424 -4.17 7.34 -13.64
CA GLY A 424 -3.36 8.02 -14.65
C GLY A 424 -3.25 7.22 -15.92
N ALA A 425 -2.93 7.90 -17.01
CA ALA A 425 -2.82 7.39 -18.37
C ALA A 425 -1.44 7.74 -18.95
N GLY A 426 -0.83 6.78 -19.64
CA GLY A 426 0.49 6.94 -20.24
C GLY A 426 0.39 7.61 -21.60
N ILE A 427 0.70 8.90 -21.67
CA ILE A 427 0.60 9.69 -22.89
C ILE A 427 1.82 9.44 -23.76
N VAL A 428 1.56 9.12 -25.02
CA VAL A 428 2.57 8.90 -26.07
C VAL A 428 2.11 9.56 -27.38
N PRO A 429 2.99 9.72 -28.39
CA PRO A 429 2.57 10.23 -29.70
C PRO A 429 1.38 9.43 -30.27
N GLY A 430 0.31 10.14 -30.62
CA GLY A 430 -0.95 9.55 -31.11
C GLY A 430 -1.97 9.21 -30.03
N SER A 431 -1.74 9.55 -28.75
CA SER A 431 -2.78 9.50 -27.71
C SER A 431 -3.94 10.45 -28.02
N GLU A 432 -5.17 10.03 -27.70
CA GLU A 432 -6.40 10.82 -27.90
C GLU A 432 -7.04 11.13 -26.55
N ALA A 433 -7.34 12.40 -26.26
CA ALA A 433 -7.77 12.83 -24.92
C ALA A 433 -8.98 12.07 -24.36
N GLU A 434 -10.00 11.82 -25.20
CA GLU A 434 -11.17 11.00 -24.84
C GLU A 434 -10.77 9.57 -24.47
N ALA A 435 -9.94 8.93 -25.29
CA ALA A 435 -9.51 7.55 -25.04
C ALA A 435 -8.74 7.43 -23.72
N GLU A 436 -7.84 8.38 -23.45
CA GLU A 436 -7.06 8.40 -22.21
C GLU A 436 -7.94 8.74 -21.00
N TRP A 437 -8.96 9.60 -21.15
CA TRP A 437 -9.97 9.83 -20.11
C TRP A 437 -10.72 8.54 -19.76
N GLN A 438 -11.22 7.82 -20.77
CA GLN A 438 -11.91 6.54 -20.58
C GLN A 438 -11.01 5.47 -19.96
N GLU A 439 -9.72 5.47 -20.28
CA GLU A 439 -8.75 4.60 -19.61
C GLU A 439 -8.66 4.91 -18.11
N THR A 440 -8.64 6.18 -17.73
CA THR A 440 -8.65 6.54 -16.29
C THR A 440 -9.97 6.19 -15.62
N GLU A 441 -11.14 6.35 -16.25
CA GLU A 441 -12.44 5.87 -15.71
C GLU A 441 -12.41 4.36 -15.46
N ALA A 442 -11.94 3.57 -16.44
CA ALA A 442 -11.80 2.13 -16.29
C ALA A 442 -10.84 1.76 -15.15
N LYS A 443 -9.82 2.60 -14.88
CA LYS A 443 -8.89 2.40 -13.78
C LYS A 443 -9.50 2.71 -12.41
N LEU A 444 -10.33 3.75 -12.33
CA LEU A 444 -11.12 4.11 -11.15
C LEU A 444 -12.26 3.11 -10.87
N GLY A 445 -12.78 2.46 -11.92
CA GLY A 445 -13.90 1.53 -11.85
C GLY A 445 -13.74 0.40 -10.83
N ALA A 446 -12.51 -0.07 -10.55
CA ALA A 446 -12.28 -1.07 -9.51
C ALA A 446 -12.67 -0.57 -8.09
N PHE A 447 -12.43 0.72 -7.82
CA PHE A 447 -12.87 1.35 -6.57
C PHE A 447 -14.35 1.69 -6.63
N ALA A 448 -14.88 2.12 -7.78
CA ALA A 448 -16.31 2.37 -7.95
C ALA A 448 -17.14 1.09 -7.70
N ASP A 449 -16.73 -0.05 -8.26
CA ASP A 449 -17.32 -1.37 -8.00
C ASP A 449 -17.23 -1.72 -6.50
N ALA A 450 -16.10 -1.42 -5.86
CA ALA A 450 -15.89 -1.59 -4.42
C ALA A 450 -16.64 -0.57 -3.55
N LEU A 451 -17.21 0.48 -4.13
CA LEU A 451 -18.17 1.38 -3.47
C LEU A 451 -19.61 0.95 -3.77
N GLY A 452 -19.84 0.15 -4.82
CA GLY A 452 -21.16 -0.25 -5.28
C GLY A 452 -21.79 0.76 -6.24
N LEU A 453 -20.96 1.58 -6.88
CA LEU A 453 -21.35 2.54 -7.89
C LEU A 453 -21.32 1.85 -9.25
N ASP A 454 -22.36 2.04 -10.06
CA ASP A 454 -22.30 1.66 -11.47
C ASP A 454 -21.28 2.59 -12.15
N ALA A 455 -20.25 1.98 -12.76
CA ALA A 455 -19.15 2.66 -13.44
C ALA A 455 -19.57 3.25 -14.79
#